data_AF-A0A5K0VFB3-F1
#
_entry.id   AF-A0A5K0VFB3-F1
#
_cell.length_a   1.000
_cell.length_b   1.000
_cell.length_c   1.000
_cell.angle_alpha   90.00
_cell.angle_beta   90.00
_cell.angle_gamma   90.00
#
_symmetry.space_group_name_H-M   'P 1'
#
loop_
_entity.id
_entity.type
_entity.pdbx_description
1 polymer ?
#
loop_
_entity_poly.entity_id
_entity_poly.type
_entity_poly.pdbx_seq_one_letter_code
_entity_poly.pdbx_strand_id
1 'polypeptide(L)'
;MAAPKKARASRNKDLIKGIGRLSRSKVYHKRGLWAVKAKNGGAFPTHKPSQPPVEAKAAEKPPKYYPADDVPKPIPRSRKPKPAKL
;
A
#
# COMPACT_ATOMS: atom_id res chain seq x y z
N MET A 1 27.57 4.97 -5.26
CA MET A 1 26.51 5.25 -4.26
C MET A 1 25.39 6.03 -4.95
N ALA A 2 24.20 5.45 -5.13
CA ALA A 2 23.09 6.13 -5.81
C ALA A 2 22.46 7.20 -4.90
N ALA A 3 22.23 8.40 -5.43
CA ALA A 3 21.65 9.52 -4.68
C ALA A 3 20.25 9.19 -4.11
N PRO A 4 19.89 9.70 -2.92
CA PRO A 4 18.60 9.43 -2.31
C PRO A 4 17.47 9.99 -3.18
N LYS A 5 16.53 9.12 -3.59
CA LYS A 5 15.34 9.54 -4.34
C LYS A 5 14.49 10.45 -3.45
N LYS A 6 14.28 11.69 -3.87
CA LYS A 6 13.36 12.64 -3.21
C LYS A 6 12.00 11.98 -3.02
N ALA A 7 11.43 12.12 -1.82
CA ALA A 7 10.09 11.63 -1.51
C ALA A 7 9.09 12.21 -2.51
N ARG A 8 8.28 11.34 -3.12
CA ARG A 8 7.29 11.74 -4.13
C ARG A 8 6.16 12.50 -3.45
N ALA A 9 6.18 13.84 -3.53
CA ALA A 9 5.08 14.68 -3.07
C ALA A 9 3.81 14.44 -3.91
N SER A 10 2.65 14.64 -3.29
CA SER A 10 1.37 14.54 -3.99
C SER A 10 1.26 15.64 -5.07
N ARG A 11 0.73 15.27 -6.25
CA ARG A 11 0.39 16.25 -7.32
C ARG A 11 -0.85 17.10 -6.99
N ASN A 12 -1.51 16.83 -5.85
CA ASN A 12 -2.65 17.58 -5.31
C ASN A 12 -2.21 18.18 -3.96
N LYS A 13 -2.05 19.50 -3.92
CA LYS A 13 -1.71 20.21 -2.68
C LYS A 13 -2.89 20.17 -1.72
N ASP A 14 -2.61 20.15 -0.43
CA ASP A 14 -3.63 20.18 0.61
C ASP A 14 -4.25 21.58 0.69
N LEU A 15 -5.57 21.64 0.80
CA LEU A 15 -6.31 22.86 1.13
C LEU A 15 -6.31 23.04 2.65
N ILE A 16 -6.64 21.97 3.36
CA ILE A 16 -6.54 21.81 4.81
C ILE A 16 -5.90 20.43 5.05
N LYS A 17 -5.31 20.22 6.22
CA LYS A 17 -4.68 18.94 6.58
C LYS A 17 -5.63 17.76 6.32
N GLY A 18 -5.25 16.88 5.39
CA GLY A 18 -6.02 15.69 5.02
C GLY A 18 -7.05 15.90 3.90
N ILE A 19 -7.29 17.13 3.45
CA ILE A 19 -8.21 17.46 2.35
C ILE A 19 -7.41 18.11 1.21
N GLY A 20 -7.34 17.41 0.07
CA GLY A 20 -6.70 17.92 -1.13
C GLY A 20 -7.52 19.03 -1.80
N ARG A 21 -6.85 20.00 -2.42
CA ARG A 21 -7.48 21.14 -3.13
C ARG A 21 -8.30 20.72 -4.35
N LEU A 22 -7.86 19.68 -5.07
CA LEU A 22 -8.50 19.22 -6.30
C LEU A 22 -9.38 17.98 -6.04
N SER A 23 -10.53 17.94 -6.71
CA SER A 23 -11.42 16.78 -6.73
C SER A 23 -10.82 15.57 -7.49
N ARG A 24 -11.40 14.39 -7.28
CA ARG A 24 -10.95 13.11 -7.83
C ARG A 24 -10.92 13.09 -9.35
N SER A 25 -11.93 13.66 -10.03
CA SER A 25 -11.97 13.75 -11.50
C SER A 25 -10.82 14.58 -12.06
N LYS A 26 -10.55 15.76 -11.47
CA LYS A 26 -9.43 16.62 -11.88
C LYS A 26 -8.07 15.94 -11.63
N VAL A 27 -7.90 15.23 -10.52
CA VAL A 27 -6.70 14.44 -10.24
C VAL A 27 -6.55 13.25 -11.19
N TYR A 28 -7.64 12.61 -11.59
CA TYR A 28 -7.66 11.49 -12.53
C TYR A 28 -7.07 11.89 -13.88
N HIS A 29 -7.50 13.04 -14.43
CA HIS A 29 -6.93 13.59 -15.66
C HIS A 29 -5.49 14.07 -15.48
N LYS A 30 -5.21 14.82 -14.40
CA LYS A 30 -3.87 15.35 -14.11
C LYS A 30 -2.81 14.25 -13.92
N ARG A 31 -3.20 13.06 -13.44
CA ARG A 31 -2.29 11.92 -13.28
C ARG A 31 -2.10 11.10 -14.55
N GLY A 32 -2.88 11.37 -15.61
CA GLY A 32 -2.85 10.58 -16.84
C GLY A 32 -3.43 9.17 -16.69
N LEU A 33 -4.17 8.91 -15.60
CA LEU A 33 -4.76 7.59 -15.35
C LEU A 33 -5.76 7.19 -16.43
N TRP A 34 -6.47 8.17 -16.99
CA TRP A 34 -7.36 7.97 -18.13
C TRP A 34 -6.64 7.41 -19.36
N ALA A 35 -5.44 7.91 -19.65
CA ALA A 35 -4.65 7.45 -20.79
C ALA A 35 -4.13 6.03 -20.56
N VAL A 36 -3.70 5.71 -19.34
CA VAL A 36 -3.31 4.33 -18.97
C VAL A 36 -4.51 3.39 -19.11
N LYS A 37 -5.67 3.78 -18.57
CA LYS A 37 -6.90 2.98 -18.68
C LYS A 37 -7.30 2.73 -20.13
N ALA A 38 -7.24 3.76 -20.99
CA ALA A 38 -7.54 3.63 -22.41
C ALA A 38 -6.55 2.70 -23.13
N LYS A 39 -5.25 2.83 -22.85
CA LYS A 39 -4.20 1.96 -23.42
C LYS A 39 -4.36 0.49 -23.04
N ASN A 40 -4.91 0.22 -21.87
CA ASN A 40 -5.12 -1.13 -21.34
C ASN A 40 -6.54 -1.66 -21.58
N GLY A 41 -7.22 -1.21 -22.64
CA GLY A 41 -8.53 -1.74 -23.05
C GLY A 41 -9.66 -1.42 -22.07
N GLY A 42 -9.57 -0.32 -21.32
CA GLY A 42 -10.57 0.09 -20.34
C GLY A 42 -10.33 -0.44 -18.92
N ALA A 43 -9.32 -1.29 -18.70
CA ALA A 43 -8.93 -1.78 -17.39
C ALA A 43 -7.62 -1.13 -16.90
N PHE A 44 -7.43 -1.04 -15.58
CA PHE A 44 -6.12 -0.66 -15.03
C PHE A 44 -5.20 -1.89 -14.96
N PRO A 45 -3.87 -1.72 -15.10
CA PRO A 45 -2.93 -2.80 -14.85
C PRO A 45 -3.14 -3.38 -13.45
N THR A 46 -3.44 -4.67 -13.38
CA THR A 46 -3.49 -5.42 -12.13
C THR A 46 -2.16 -6.13 -11.94
N HIS A 47 -1.60 -6.07 -10.74
CA HIS A 47 -0.50 -6.94 -10.39
C HIS A 47 -1.07 -8.34 -10.21
N LYS A 48 -0.81 -9.23 -11.17
CA LYS A 48 -0.93 -10.67 -10.91
C LYS A 48 0.01 -10.99 -9.73
N PRO A 49 -0.39 -11.85 -8.79
CA PRO A 49 0.53 -12.27 -7.74
C PRO A 49 1.82 -12.78 -8.39
N SER A 50 2.95 -12.17 -8.01
CA SER A 50 4.27 -12.49 -8.57
C SER A 50 4.78 -13.87 -8.14
N GLN A 51 4.02 -14.57 -7.31
CA GLN A 51 4.29 -15.92 -6.85
C GLN A 51 3.21 -16.81 -7.49
N PRO A 52 3.55 -17.97 -8.07
CA PRO A 52 2.54 -19.04 -8.16
C PRO A 52 1.92 -19.22 -6.76
N PRO A 53 0.65 -19.61 -6.64
CA PRO A 53 0.11 -20.01 -5.34
C PRO A 53 1.13 -20.98 -4.74
N VAL A 54 1.74 -20.56 -3.63
CA VAL A 54 2.89 -21.25 -3.02
C VAL A 54 2.57 -22.73 -3.10
N GLU A 55 3.31 -23.47 -3.93
CA GLU A 55 3.20 -24.93 -3.96
C GLU A 55 3.27 -25.35 -2.51
N ALA A 56 2.20 -26.00 -2.04
CA ALA A 56 1.99 -26.28 -0.63
C ALA A 56 3.32 -26.80 -0.06
N LYS A 57 3.99 -25.96 0.74
CA LYS A 57 5.30 -26.25 1.30
C LYS A 57 5.20 -27.67 1.85
N ALA A 58 6.09 -28.57 1.41
CA ALA A 58 6.05 -29.98 1.79
C ALA A 58 5.68 -30.09 3.26
N ALA A 59 4.58 -30.77 3.56
CA ALA A 59 3.88 -30.67 4.83
C ALA A 59 4.86 -30.75 6.00
N GLU A 60 5.22 -29.59 6.56
CA GLU A 60 6.03 -29.53 7.76
C GLU A 60 5.23 -30.24 8.84
N LYS A 61 5.82 -31.29 9.46
CA LYS A 61 5.14 -32.06 10.50
C LYS A 61 4.60 -31.07 11.53
N PRO A 62 3.30 -31.14 11.87
CA PRO A 62 2.74 -30.21 12.84
C PRO A 62 3.50 -30.36 14.17
N PRO A 63 3.67 -29.26 14.93
CA PRO A 63 4.27 -29.33 16.24
C PRO A 63 3.52 -30.37 17.09
N LYS A 64 4.27 -31.16 17.85
CA LYS A 64 3.72 -32.25 18.68
C LYS A 64 2.78 -31.75 19.79
N TYR A 65 2.88 -30.47 20.13
CA TYR A 65 2.08 -29.82 21.16
C TYR A 65 1.29 -28.66 20.56
N TYR A 66 0.04 -28.51 20.97
CA TYR A 66 -0.80 -27.40 20.56
C TYR A 66 -0.22 -26.07 21.08
N PRO A 67 -0.27 -24.97 20.32
CA PRO A 67 -0.06 -23.67 20.92
C PRO A 67 -1.08 -23.45 22.04
N ALA A 68 -0.68 -22.77 23.12
CA ALA A 68 -1.61 -22.44 24.18
C ALA A 68 -2.74 -21.54 23.62
N ASP A 69 -3.98 -21.90 23.92
CA ASP A 69 -5.19 -21.22 23.42
C ASP A 69 -5.29 -19.75 23.89
N ASP A 70 -4.49 -19.37 24.89
CA ASP A 70 -4.55 -18.06 25.56
C ASP A 70 -3.42 -17.10 25.16
N VAL A 71 -2.74 -17.30 24.02
CA VAL A 71 -1.77 -16.32 23.50
C VAL A 71 -2.48 -15.36 22.53
N PRO A 72 -2.94 -14.18 22.98
CA PRO A 72 -3.64 -13.24 22.09
C PRO A 72 -2.69 -12.73 21.01
N LYS A 73 -3.18 -12.72 19.76
CA LYS A 73 -2.44 -12.12 18.65
C LYS A 73 -2.27 -10.62 18.90
N PRO A 74 -1.04 -10.08 18.89
CA PRO A 74 -0.83 -8.67 19.16
C PRO A 74 -1.49 -7.80 18.08
N ILE A 75 -2.17 -6.75 18.52
CA ILE A 75 -2.83 -5.78 17.63
C ILE A 75 -1.73 -5.02 16.86
N PRO A 76 -1.84 -4.85 15.53
CA PRO A 76 -0.86 -4.09 14.75
C PRO A 76 -0.85 -2.62 15.20
N ARG A 77 0.26 -2.19 15.84
CA ARG A 77 0.41 -0.82 16.32
C ARG A 77 0.79 0.12 15.18
N SER A 78 -0.14 0.96 14.74
CA SER A 78 0.16 2.10 13.85
C SER A 78 0.61 3.32 14.67
N ARG A 79 1.90 3.38 15.03
CA ARG A 79 2.47 4.54 15.75
C ARG A 79 2.70 5.70 14.77
N LYS A 80 2.03 6.83 15.01
CA LYS A 80 2.34 8.10 14.34
C LYS A 80 3.40 8.86 15.15
N PRO A 81 4.56 9.24 14.58
CA PRO A 81 5.51 10.09 15.28
C PRO A 81 4.85 11.45 15.59
N LYS A 82 4.92 11.89 16.85
CA LYS A 82 4.43 13.22 17.24
C LYS A 82 5.44 14.27 16.73
N PRO A 83 5.00 15.33 16.04
CA PRO A 83 5.90 16.42 15.69
C PRO A 83 6.39 17.13 16.96
N ALA A 84 7.67 17.50 17.00
CA ALA A 84 8.19 18.35 18.06
C ALA A 84 7.54 19.74 18.00
N LYS A 85 7.18 20.30 19.15
CA LYS A 85 6.72 21.69 19.27
C LYS A 85 7.93 22.55 19.61
N LEU A 86 8.02 23.72 19.00
CA LEU A 86 8.94 24.79 19.38
C LEU A 86 8.20 25.76 20.29
#